data_AF-A0A9P5TPW4-F1
#
_entry.id   AF-A0A9P5TPW4-F1
#
_cell.length_a   1.000
_cell.length_b   1.000
_cell.length_c   1.000
_cell.angle_alpha   90.00
_cell.angle_beta   90.00
_cell.angle_gamma   90.00
#
_symmetry.space_group_name_H-M   'P 1'
#
loop_
_entity.id
_entity.type
_entity.pdbx_description
1 polymer ?
#
loop_
_entity_poly.entity_id
_entity_poly.type
_entity_poly.pdbx_seq_one_letter_code
_entity_poly.pdbx_strand_id
1 'polypeptide(L)'
;MRLQGLIYFSSGIAAISLKFRLGDGGSDANKQKVKGAALKTANRQIGKMETVLNRPNPQSEPAVVAAFGENANIDEIKKHVQTLKTGKILVLNAEPANGVTQGATATGNKHVTFGNVFYGSTDKERAGTLIHEASHALNSAVDHFKKDGTPYAFGGSVDKSNALVGYKDSHMGDLHGMISKGPPTTCTTTLTLTVCSERSAISSSRGHLRKISTSDHISSAALVLQARFNRKQAKKTAKAAKAARVQSTSHKASSKKANPKHHKGKKN
;
A
#
# COMPACT_ATOMS: atom_id res chain seq x y z
N MET A 1 20.53 -53.02 14.08
CA MET A 1 19.67 -51.81 14.00
C MET A 1 20.50 -50.65 13.45
N ARG A 2 20.21 -50.16 12.23
CA ARG A 2 20.94 -49.05 11.59
C ARG A 2 20.13 -47.76 11.73
N LEU A 3 20.63 -46.81 12.51
CA LEU A 3 20.13 -45.44 12.61
C LEU A 3 20.50 -44.69 11.32
N GLN A 4 19.51 -44.45 10.45
CA GLN A 4 19.70 -43.54 9.32
C GLN A 4 19.54 -42.10 9.82
N GLY A 5 20.64 -41.35 9.86
CA GLY A 5 20.63 -39.92 10.15
C GLY A 5 20.06 -39.13 8.98
N LEU A 6 18.90 -38.50 9.19
CA LEU A 6 18.38 -37.49 8.27
C LEU A 6 19.28 -36.26 8.32
N ILE A 7 20.10 -36.06 7.29
CA ILE A 7 20.84 -34.82 7.09
C ILE A 7 19.86 -33.78 6.52
N TYR A 8 19.37 -32.90 7.38
CA TYR A 8 18.57 -31.74 6.98
C TYR A 8 19.50 -30.69 6.34
N PHE A 9 19.54 -30.67 5.01
CA PHE A 9 20.12 -29.54 4.29
C PHE A 9 19.16 -28.34 4.42
N SER A 10 19.39 -27.47 5.39
CA SER A 10 18.83 -26.12 5.36
C SER A 10 19.55 -25.34 4.28
N SER A 11 19.11 -25.47 3.03
CA SER A 11 19.50 -24.58 1.95
C SER A 11 19.10 -23.17 2.36
N GLY A 12 20.07 -22.39 2.82
CA GLY A 12 19.88 -20.98 3.19
C GLY A 12 19.56 -20.18 1.93
N ILE A 13 18.29 -20.13 1.55
CA ILE A 13 17.81 -19.24 0.50
C ILE A 13 18.04 -17.82 1.01
N ALA A 14 19.11 -17.18 0.54
CA ALA A 14 19.39 -15.79 0.83
C ALA A 14 18.16 -14.96 0.42
N ALA A 15 17.58 -14.23 1.37
CA ALA A 15 16.37 -13.46 1.14
C ALA A 15 16.64 -12.33 0.14
N ILE A 16 16.30 -12.56 -1.13
CA ILE A 16 16.25 -11.51 -2.14
C ILE A 16 15.17 -10.51 -1.67
N SER A 17 15.53 -9.23 -1.66
CA SER A 17 14.70 -8.13 -1.16
C SER A 17 14.24 -7.24 -2.32
N LEU A 18 13.10 -6.56 -2.17
CA LEU A 18 12.57 -5.56 -3.10
C LEU A 18 13.64 -4.49 -3.34
N LYS A 19 13.92 -4.19 -4.61
CA LYS A 19 14.93 -3.21 -5.00
C LYS A 19 14.31 -2.06 -5.79
N PHE A 20 14.65 -0.84 -5.41
CA PHE A 20 14.39 0.35 -6.23
C PHE A 20 15.70 0.76 -6.91
N ARG A 21 15.72 0.71 -8.25
CA ARG A 21 16.74 1.36 -9.06
C ARG A 21 16.34 2.83 -9.15
N LEU A 22 17.23 3.70 -8.72
CA LEU A 22 17.06 5.14 -8.89
C LEU A 22 17.84 5.55 -10.12
N GLY A 23 17.25 6.38 -10.97
CA GLY A 23 17.98 7.10 -12.00
C GLY A 23 18.87 8.19 -11.41
N ASP A 24 19.54 8.93 -12.29
CA ASP A 24 20.53 9.92 -11.88
C ASP A 24 19.90 11.21 -11.34
N GLY A 25 18.62 11.44 -11.64
CA GLY A 25 17.87 12.61 -11.18
C GLY A 25 17.63 12.67 -9.68
N GLY A 26 17.69 13.89 -9.14
CA GLY A 26 17.33 14.25 -7.77
C GLY A 26 18.47 14.21 -6.74
N SER A 27 18.23 14.91 -5.64
CA SER A 27 19.16 15.10 -4.52
C SER A 27 19.42 13.80 -3.77
N ASP A 28 20.62 13.68 -3.20
CA ASP A 28 20.99 12.51 -2.39
C ASP A 28 20.09 12.35 -1.16
N ALA A 29 19.63 13.46 -0.57
CA ALA A 29 18.66 13.45 0.51
C ALA A 29 17.36 12.74 0.09
N ASN A 30 16.83 13.05 -1.09
CA ASN A 30 15.62 12.41 -1.59
C ASN A 30 15.86 10.97 -2.06
N LYS A 31 17.00 10.67 -2.70
CA LYS A 31 17.41 9.29 -3.01
C LYS A 31 17.48 8.44 -1.75
N GLN A 32 17.98 8.99 -0.64
CA GLN A 32 18.05 8.33 0.66
C GLN A 32 16.66 8.11 1.29
N LYS A 33 15.70 9.01 1.08
CA LYS A 33 14.30 8.80 1.51
C LYS A 33 13.65 7.62 0.80
N VAL A 34 14.06 7.31 -0.44
CA VAL A 34 13.59 6.12 -1.17
C VAL A 34 14.37 4.86 -0.75
N LYS A 35 15.71 4.88 -0.78
CA LYS A 35 16.56 3.69 -0.57
C LYS A 35 16.90 3.37 0.90
N GLY A 36 16.71 4.31 1.81
CA GLY A 36 17.15 4.21 3.20
C GLY A 36 16.19 3.44 4.09
N ALA A 37 15.83 4.04 5.23
CA ALA A 37 15.03 3.40 6.27
C ALA A 37 13.62 2.98 5.81
N ALA A 38 13.04 3.73 4.86
CA ALA A 38 11.76 3.39 4.23
C ALA A 38 11.82 2.05 3.49
N LEU A 39 12.80 1.85 2.59
CA LEU A 39 12.95 0.58 1.86
C LEU A 39 13.26 -0.60 2.78
N LYS A 40 14.11 -0.40 3.79
CA LYS A 40 14.36 -1.43 4.81
C LYS A 40 13.07 -1.81 5.55
N THR A 41 12.21 -0.82 5.84
CA THR A 41 10.91 -1.05 6.47
C THR A 41 9.92 -1.73 5.53
N ALA A 42 9.91 -1.37 4.24
CA ALA A 42 9.07 -2.03 3.24
C ALA A 42 9.41 -3.52 3.11
N ASN A 43 10.70 -3.84 2.97
CA ASN A 43 11.17 -5.24 2.92
C ASN A 43 10.83 -6.03 4.19
N ARG A 44 10.95 -5.41 5.36
CA ARG A 44 10.53 -6.03 6.63
C ARG A 44 9.02 -6.31 6.65
N GLN A 45 8.19 -5.43 6.11
CA GLN A 45 6.74 -5.66 6.02
C GLN A 45 6.42 -6.80 5.04
N ILE A 46 7.09 -6.87 3.88
CA ILE A 46 6.92 -7.95 2.89
C ILE A 46 7.27 -9.32 3.52
N GLY A 47 8.38 -9.42 4.25
CA GLY A 47 8.73 -10.66 4.97
C GLY A 47 7.70 -11.06 6.02
N LYS A 48 7.06 -10.09 6.70
CA LYS A 48 5.95 -10.38 7.63
C LYS A 48 4.71 -10.88 6.91
N MET A 49 4.38 -10.30 5.74
CA MET A 49 3.27 -10.78 4.91
C MET A 49 3.49 -12.24 4.52
N GLU A 50 4.67 -12.57 4.01
CA GLU A 50 5.05 -13.95 3.66
C GLU A 50 4.93 -14.89 4.87
N THR A 51 5.43 -14.48 6.03
CA THR A 51 5.34 -15.28 7.26
C THR A 51 3.88 -15.58 7.65
N VAL A 52 2.99 -14.59 7.57
CA VAL A 52 1.56 -14.78 7.87
C VAL A 52 0.91 -15.73 6.86
N LEU A 53 1.21 -15.57 5.57
CA LEU A 53 0.63 -16.38 4.50
C LEU A 53 1.10 -17.84 4.53
N ASN A 54 2.29 -18.11 5.07
CA ASN A 54 2.85 -19.47 5.19
C ASN A 54 2.43 -20.21 6.47
N ARG A 55 1.54 -19.65 7.29
CA ARG A 55 0.96 -20.36 8.44
C ARG A 55 0.03 -21.50 7.97
N PRO A 56 -0.31 -22.47 8.84
CA PRO A 56 -1.22 -23.57 8.47
C PRO A 56 -2.63 -23.11 8.05
N ASN A 57 -3.14 -22.00 8.59
CA ASN A 57 -4.46 -21.47 8.26
C ASN A 57 -4.42 -19.94 8.07
N PRO A 58 -3.81 -19.44 6.98
CA PRO A 58 -3.65 -18.01 6.75
C PRO A 58 -4.99 -17.30 6.49
N GLN A 59 -6.01 -18.04 6.04
CA GLN A 59 -7.35 -17.51 5.81
C GLN A 59 -8.03 -17.04 7.10
N SER A 60 -7.75 -17.70 8.22
CA SER A 60 -8.30 -17.33 9.53
C SER A 60 -7.61 -16.13 10.18
N GLU A 61 -6.50 -15.64 9.60
CA GLU A 61 -5.74 -14.54 10.20
C GLU A 61 -6.55 -13.23 10.11
N PRO A 62 -6.84 -12.55 11.23
CA PRO A 62 -7.66 -11.33 11.23
C PRO A 62 -7.12 -10.19 10.36
N ALA A 63 -5.83 -10.25 10.06
CA ALA A 63 -5.14 -9.32 9.19
C ALA A 63 -5.42 -9.61 7.70
N VAL A 64 -5.51 -10.89 7.33
CA VAL A 64 -5.85 -11.36 5.97
C VAL A 64 -7.33 -11.14 5.70
N VAL A 65 -8.21 -11.62 6.59
CA VAL A 65 -9.68 -11.46 6.44
C VAL A 65 -10.07 -10.01 6.22
N ALA A 66 -9.46 -9.09 6.96
CA ALA A 66 -9.79 -7.69 6.82
C ALA A 66 -9.21 -7.00 5.59
N ALA A 67 -8.13 -7.54 5.06
CA ALA A 67 -7.46 -6.98 3.89
C ALA A 67 -8.08 -7.51 2.59
N PHE A 68 -8.55 -8.76 2.62
CA PHE A 68 -8.93 -9.52 1.42
C PHE A 68 -10.33 -10.16 1.49
N GLY A 69 -10.97 -10.17 2.66
CA GLY A 69 -12.24 -10.88 2.92
C GLY A 69 -12.03 -12.30 3.43
N GLU A 70 -13.12 -12.94 3.89
CA GLU A 70 -13.13 -14.33 4.38
C GLU A 70 -12.84 -15.38 3.29
N ASN A 71 -13.02 -14.99 2.02
CA ASN A 71 -12.82 -15.83 0.84
C ASN A 71 -11.62 -15.37 -0.01
N ALA A 72 -10.59 -14.84 0.64
CA ALA A 72 -9.34 -14.44 0.00
C ALA A 72 -8.70 -15.61 -0.78
N ASN A 73 -8.18 -15.33 -1.98
CA ASN A 73 -7.37 -16.29 -2.74
C ASN A 73 -5.92 -16.26 -2.23
N ILE A 74 -5.62 -17.08 -1.22
CA ILE A 74 -4.31 -17.11 -0.55
C ILE A 74 -3.16 -17.40 -1.50
N ASP A 75 -3.36 -18.28 -2.49
CA ASP A 75 -2.27 -18.69 -3.39
C ASP A 75 -1.85 -17.55 -4.32
N GLU A 76 -2.82 -16.78 -4.84
CA GLU A 76 -2.51 -15.58 -5.62
C GLU A 76 -1.83 -14.51 -4.75
N ILE A 77 -2.30 -14.32 -3.52
CA ILE A 77 -1.70 -13.37 -2.59
C ILE A 77 -0.25 -13.77 -2.28
N LYS A 78 0.03 -15.06 -2.04
CA LYS A 78 1.40 -15.58 -1.88
C LYS A 78 2.25 -15.27 -3.10
N LYS A 79 1.76 -15.57 -4.30
CA LYS A 79 2.46 -15.30 -5.55
C LYS A 79 2.85 -13.83 -5.67
N HIS A 80 1.93 -12.90 -5.40
CA HIS A 80 2.23 -11.47 -5.48
C HIS A 80 3.22 -11.02 -4.41
N VAL A 81 3.13 -11.55 -3.19
CA VAL A 81 4.10 -11.27 -2.12
C VAL A 81 5.50 -11.77 -2.50
N GLN A 82 5.61 -12.92 -3.17
CA GLN A 82 6.89 -13.42 -3.71
C GLN A 82 7.43 -12.52 -4.82
N THR A 83 6.57 -12.03 -5.72
CA THR A 83 6.96 -11.06 -6.74
C THR A 83 7.46 -9.76 -6.11
N LEU A 84 6.77 -9.24 -5.09
CA LEU A 84 7.19 -8.04 -4.35
C LEU A 84 8.54 -8.25 -3.66
N LYS A 85 8.76 -9.42 -3.05
CA LYS A 85 10.01 -9.76 -2.36
C LYS A 85 11.22 -9.74 -3.29
N THR A 86 11.06 -10.16 -4.53
CA THR A 86 12.18 -10.31 -5.49
C THR A 86 12.24 -9.22 -6.56
N GLY A 87 11.19 -8.41 -6.66
CA GLY A 87 10.99 -7.45 -7.73
C GLY A 87 11.99 -6.30 -7.75
N LYS A 88 12.11 -5.70 -8.93
CA LYS A 88 12.90 -4.50 -9.17
C LYS A 88 12.00 -3.43 -9.78
N ILE A 89 12.03 -2.24 -9.22
CA ILE A 89 11.26 -1.09 -9.67
C ILE A 89 12.20 0.03 -10.07
N LEU A 90 11.86 0.75 -11.12
CA LEU A 90 12.63 1.91 -11.56
C LEU A 90 11.93 3.21 -11.11
N VAL A 91 12.70 4.06 -10.45
CA VAL A 91 12.31 5.44 -10.11
C VAL A 91 13.27 6.33 -10.88
N LEU A 92 12.79 6.94 -11.97
CA LEU A 92 13.65 7.69 -12.90
C LEU A 92 14.26 8.93 -12.25
N ASN A 93 13.48 9.63 -11.43
CA ASN A 93 13.90 10.84 -10.76
C ASN A 93 13.45 10.78 -9.29
N ALA A 94 14.37 11.05 -8.37
CA ALA A 94 14.08 11.09 -6.95
C ALA A 94 13.58 12.47 -6.47
N GLU A 95 13.25 13.42 -7.33
CA GLU A 95 12.55 14.64 -6.94
C GLU A 95 11.02 14.46 -6.88
N PRO A 96 10.32 15.25 -6.03
CA PRO A 96 8.87 15.28 -6.03
C PRO A 96 8.36 15.71 -7.40
N ALA A 97 7.50 14.90 -8.01
CA ALA A 97 6.85 15.26 -9.25
C ALA A 97 5.64 16.17 -9.01
N ASN A 98 5.52 17.18 -9.86
CA ASN A 98 4.36 18.06 -9.89
C ASN A 98 3.10 17.26 -10.28
N GLY A 99 1.98 17.51 -9.61
CA GLY A 99 0.71 16.82 -9.86
C GLY A 99 0.59 15.42 -9.26
N VAL A 100 1.68 14.84 -8.73
CA VAL A 100 1.63 13.59 -7.98
C VAL A 100 1.48 13.92 -6.49
N THR A 101 0.51 13.31 -5.82
CA THR A 101 0.32 13.55 -4.38
C THR A 101 1.33 12.76 -3.57
N GLN A 102 1.23 11.43 -3.63
CA GLN A 102 2.06 10.54 -2.84
C GLN A 102 2.93 9.65 -3.73
N GLY A 103 2.31 8.94 -4.66
CA GLY A 103 3.01 8.09 -5.62
C GLY A 103 2.14 7.88 -6.86
N ALA A 104 2.80 7.65 -7.98
CA ALA A 104 2.18 7.26 -9.22
C ALA A 104 3.02 6.18 -9.89
N THR A 105 2.34 5.21 -10.49
CA THR A 105 2.96 4.16 -11.29
C THR A 105 2.48 4.27 -12.73
N ALA A 106 3.43 4.36 -13.65
CA ALA A 106 3.19 4.21 -15.08
C ALA A 106 3.30 2.72 -15.42
N THR A 107 2.17 2.05 -15.61
CA THR A 107 2.13 0.57 -15.76
C THR A 107 2.75 0.05 -17.05
N GLY A 108 2.73 0.85 -18.12
CA GLY A 108 3.32 0.48 -19.41
C GLY A 108 4.84 0.29 -19.36
N ASN A 109 5.55 1.07 -18.54
CA ASN A 109 7.01 1.00 -18.37
C ASN A 109 7.44 0.61 -16.95
N LYS A 110 6.49 0.39 -16.03
CA LYS A 110 6.72 0.02 -14.62
C LYS A 110 7.58 1.05 -13.86
N HIS A 111 7.48 2.31 -14.28
CA HIS A 111 8.18 3.39 -13.60
C HIS A 111 7.32 3.94 -12.46
N VAL A 112 7.96 4.22 -11.34
CA VAL A 112 7.33 4.85 -10.19
C VAL A 112 7.87 6.26 -10.03
N THR A 113 6.98 7.18 -9.70
CA THR A 113 7.29 8.58 -9.39
C THR A 113 6.60 8.95 -8.08
N PHE A 114 7.26 9.77 -7.27
CA PHE A 114 6.75 10.16 -5.95
C PHE A 114 6.44 11.65 -5.90
N GLY A 115 5.40 12.00 -5.16
CA GLY A 115 4.96 13.38 -4.96
C GLY A 115 5.53 14.02 -3.70
N ASN A 116 5.23 15.30 -3.51
CA ASN A 116 5.67 16.06 -2.33
C ASN A 116 5.28 15.41 -0.99
N VAL A 117 4.09 14.80 -0.90
CA VAL A 117 3.62 14.17 0.33
C VAL A 117 4.53 13.01 0.73
N PHE A 118 5.01 12.20 -0.22
CA PHE A 118 5.93 11.10 0.06
C PHE A 118 7.24 11.59 0.69
N TYR A 119 7.85 12.62 0.13
CA TYR A 119 9.12 13.15 0.63
C TYR A 119 8.98 13.89 1.97
N GLY A 120 7.79 14.39 2.30
CA GLY A 120 7.45 14.95 3.61
C GLY A 120 6.95 13.94 4.65
N SER A 121 6.62 12.72 4.24
CA SER A 121 6.04 11.70 5.11
C SER A 121 7.04 11.10 6.11
N THR A 122 6.57 10.25 7.02
CA THR A 122 7.45 9.42 7.85
C THR A 122 8.02 8.24 7.05
N ASP A 123 9.12 7.63 7.52
CA ASP A 123 9.69 6.41 6.88
C ASP A 123 8.68 5.27 6.77
N LYS A 124 7.76 5.21 7.73
CA LYS A 124 6.73 4.18 7.80
C LYS A 124 5.65 4.38 6.75
N GLU A 125 5.22 5.61 6.54
CA GLU A 125 4.27 5.97 5.48
C GLU A 125 4.91 5.79 4.11
N ARG A 126 6.15 6.28 3.94
CA ARG A 126 6.95 6.02 2.73
C ARG A 126 7.05 4.53 2.43
N ALA A 127 7.36 3.70 3.42
CA ALA A 127 7.41 2.25 3.23
C ALA A 127 6.08 1.67 2.73
N GLY A 128 4.95 2.17 3.22
CA GLY A 128 3.61 1.82 2.72
C GLY A 128 3.43 2.21 1.26
N THR A 129 3.78 3.45 0.90
CA THR A 129 3.74 3.93 -0.48
C THR A 129 4.64 3.11 -1.40
N LEU A 130 5.87 2.79 -0.98
CA LEU A 130 6.79 1.96 -1.76
C LEU A 130 6.17 0.60 -2.09
N ILE A 131 5.50 -0.07 -1.13
CA ILE A 131 4.84 -1.36 -1.38
C ILE A 131 3.61 -1.20 -2.28
N HIS A 132 2.85 -0.12 -2.11
CA HIS A 132 1.67 0.18 -2.92
C HIS A 132 2.04 0.38 -4.39
N GLU A 133 2.96 1.31 -4.69
CA GLU A 133 3.46 1.53 -6.06
C GLU A 133 4.15 0.30 -6.64
N ALA A 134 4.90 -0.45 -5.80
CA ALA A 134 5.48 -1.71 -6.21
C ALA A 134 4.44 -2.73 -6.67
N SER A 135 3.27 -2.75 -6.02
CA SER A 135 2.19 -3.68 -6.35
C SER A 135 1.57 -3.33 -7.70
N HIS A 136 1.42 -2.04 -8.01
CA HIS A 136 1.01 -1.59 -9.34
C HIS A 136 2.04 -2.00 -10.40
N ALA A 137 3.33 -1.70 -10.17
CA ALA A 137 4.38 -1.91 -11.16
C ALA A 137 4.66 -3.39 -11.44
N LEU A 138 4.64 -4.23 -10.41
CA LEU A 138 5.08 -5.62 -10.50
C LEU A 138 3.93 -6.60 -10.69
N ASN A 139 2.76 -6.29 -10.14
CA ASN A 139 1.61 -7.21 -10.11
C ASN A 139 0.39 -6.67 -10.85
N SER A 140 0.50 -5.52 -11.52
CA SER A 140 -0.61 -4.85 -12.22
C SER A 140 -1.84 -4.65 -11.35
N ALA A 141 -1.64 -4.49 -10.04
CA ALA A 141 -2.73 -4.17 -9.15
C ALA A 141 -3.32 -2.79 -9.51
N VAL A 142 -4.56 -2.53 -9.11
CA VAL A 142 -5.30 -1.30 -9.43
C VAL A 142 -5.88 -0.67 -8.18
N ASP A 143 -6.09 0.64 -8.24
CA ASP A 143 -6.83 1.38 -7.23
C ASP A 143 -8.33 1.29 -7.52
N HIS A 144 -9.11 1.12 -6.46
CA HIS A 144 -10.56 1.10 -6.56
C HIS A 144 -11.15 2.40 -6.00
N PHE A 145 -12.01 3.02 -6.79
CA PHE A 145 -12.72 4.26 -6.47
C PHE A 145 -14.21 4.03 -6.52
N LYS A 146 -14.94 4.79 -5.73
CA LYS A 146 -16.39 4.90 -5.85
C LYS A 146 -16.74 5.61 -7.16
N LYS A 147 -18.02 5.58 -7.54
CA LYS A 147 -18.53 6.26 -8.74
C LYS A 147 -18.25 7.77 -8.77
N ASP A 148 -18.15 8.40 -7.60
CA ASP A 148 -17.82 9.83 -7.47
C ASP A 148 -16.31 10.13 -7.60
N GLY A 149 -15.49 9.12 -7.92
CA GLY A 149 -14.03 9.24 -8.03
C GLY A 149 -13.30 9.25 -6.69
N THR A 150 -14.00 9.17 -5.55
CA THR A 150 -13.35 9.10 -4.24
C THR A 150 -12.83 7.69 -3.97
N PRO A 151 -11.65 7.54 -3.34
CA PRO A 151 -11.15 6.22 -2.97
C PRO A 151 -12.08 5.56 -1.95
N TYR A 152 -12.20 4.23 -2.01
CA TYR A 152 -12.92 3.50 -0.97
C TYR A 152 -12.30 3.74 0.41
N ALA A 153 -13.17 3.82 1.42
CA ALA A 153 -12.71 3.92 2.79
C ALA A 153 -11.88 2.68 3.14
N PHE A 154 -10.83 2.92 3.90
CA PHE A 154 -9.91 1.91 4.34
C PHE A 154 -10.60 0.70 5.02
N GLY A 155 -10.40 -0.50 4.48
CA GLY A 155 -10.99 -1.74 5.01
C GLY A 155 -12.50 -1.84 4.83
N GLY A 156 -13.11 -0.95 4.05
CA GLY A 156 -14.48 -1.10 3.58
C GLY A 156 -14.57 -2.18 2.50
N SER A 157 -15.74 -2.80 2.39
CA SER A 157 -16.05 -3.66 1.26
C SER A 157 -16.10 -2.82 -0.03
N VAL A 158 -15.34 -3.24 -1.04
CA VAL A 158 -15.42 -2.66 -2.38
C VAL A 158 -16.59 -3.34 -3.10
N ASP A 159 -17.61 -2.55 -3.44
CA ASP A 159 -18.66 -3.02 -4.35
C ASP A 159 -18.12 -2.99 -5.78
N LYS A 160 -17.61 -4.14 -6.23
CA LYS A 160 -16.98 -4.30 -7.55
C LYS A 160 -17.92 -3.96 -8.71
N SER A 161 -19.23 -4.10 -8.54
CA SER A 161 -20.19 -3.79 -9.60
C SER A 161 -20.28 -2.29 -9.89
N ASN A 162 -19.89 -1.47 -8.90
CA ASN A 162 -19.99 -0.02 -8.93
C ASN A 162 -18.64 0.68 -8.74
N ALA A 163 -17.56 -0.07 -8.56
CA ALA A 163 -16.22 0.47 -8.40
C ALA A 163 -15.63 0.85 -9.75
N LEU A 164 -15.10 2.06 -9.83
CA LEU A 164 -14.18 2.44 -10.89
C LEU A 164 -12.80 1.90 -10.53
N VAL A 165 -12.09 1.35 -11.52
CA VAL A 165 -10.70 0.90 -11.37
C VAL A 165 -9.78 1.84 -12.13
N GLY A 166 -8.66 2.21 -11.52
CA GLY A 166 -7.70 3.12 -12.13
C GLY A 166 -6.42 3.27 -11.33
N TYR A 167 -5.70 4.36 -11.59
CA TYR A 167 -4.46 4.72 -10.90
C TYR A 167 -4.61 6.17 -10.44
N LYS A 168 -4.68 6.39 -9.12
CA LYS A 168 -5.13 7.66 -8.53
C LYS A 168 -4.34 8.88 -9.01
N ASP A 169 -3.06 8.73 -9.29
CA ASP A 169 -2.20 9.86 -9.63
C ASP A 169 -1.63 9.74 -11.06
N SER A 170 -1.96 8.67 -11.81
CA SER A 170 -1.46 8.45 -13.18
C SER A 170 -2.46 8.86 -14.27
N HIS A 171 -3.77 8.96 -13.99
CA HIS A 171 -4.82 9.18 -15.02
C HIS A 171 -6.10 9.89 -14.50
N MET A 172 -6.03 10.79 -13.52
CA MET A 172 -7.27 11.47 -13.04
C MET A 172 -7.96 12.30 -14.12
N GLY A 173 -7.22 12.88 -15.07
CA GLY A 173 -7.81 13.58 -16.22
C GLY A 173 -8.76 12.68 -17.03
N ASP A 174 -8.40 11.41 -17.20
CA ASP A 174 -9.21 10.45 -17.96
C ASP A 174 -10.40 9.92 -17.14
N LEU A 175 -10.24 9.74 -15.83
CA LEU A 175 -11.33 9.35 -14.92
C LEU A 175 -12.41 10.44 -14.81
N HIS A 176 -12.01 11.72 -14.73
CA HIS A 176 -12.97 12.84 -14.77
C HIS A 176 -13.69 12.95 -16.14
N GLY A 177 -12.99 12.60 -17.22
CA GLY A 177 -13.58 12.48 -18.56
C GLY A 177 -14.64 11.36 -18.68
N MET A 178 -14.50 10.28 -17.91
CA MET A 178 -15.50 9.19 -17.88
C MET A 178 -16.74 9.53 -17.03
N ILE A 179 -16.57 10.23 -15.91
CA ILE A 179 -17.69 10.67 -15.05
C ILE A 179 -18.56 11.72 -15.77
N SER A 180 -17.94 12.58 -16.59
CA SER A 180 -18.64 13.64 -17.34
C SER A 180 -19.34 13.16 -18.62
N LYS A 181 -18.98 12.00 -19.17
CA LYS A 181 -19.52 11.49 -20.45
C LYS A 181 -20.67 10.47 -20.31
N GLY A 182 -21.02 10.06 -19.09
CA GLY A 182 -21.97 8.98 -18.87
C GLY A 182 -21.45 7.62 -19.36
N PRO A 183 -22.05 6.49 -18.92
CA PRO A 183 -21.67 5.18 -19.44
C PRO A 183 -21.89 5.16 -20.96
N PRO A 184 -21.01 4.54 -21.76
CA PRO A 184 -21.21 4.45 -23.20
C PRO A 184 -22.55 3.74 -23.47
N THR A 185 -23.48 4.49 -24.04
CA THR A 185 -24.73 3.95 -24.57
C THR A 185 -24.41 2.81 -25.51
N THR A 186 -25.00 1.66 -25.23
CA THR A 186 -24.97 0.43 -26.01
C THR A 186 -25.03 0.68 -27.51
N CYS A 187 -24.07 0.11 -28.26
CA CYS A 187 -24.14 0.03 -29.71
C CYS A 187 -25.44 -0.66 -30.14
N THR A 188 -26.35 0.12 -30.70
CA THR A 188 -27.46 -0.40 -31.51
C THR A 188 -26.93 -0.63 -32.91
N THR A 189 -26.77 -1.89 -33.29
CA THR A 189 -26.39 -2.30 -34.63
C THR A 189 -27.57 -2.03 -35.58
N THR A 190 -27.45 -1.01 -36.43
CA THR A 190 -28.28 -0.90 -37.63
C THR A 190 -27.41 -1.26 -38.84
N LEU A 191 -27.85 -2.32 -39.52
CA LEU A 191 -27.24 -2.91 -40.70
C LEU A 191 -27.53 -2.03 -41.92
N THR A 192 -26.50 -1.55 -42.61
CA THR A 192 -26.61 -1.20 -44.03
C THR A 192 -25.30 -1.53 -44.75
N LEU A 193 -25.39 -2.42 -45.72
CA LEU A 193 -24.29 -2.86 -46.58
C LEU A 193 -23.86 -1.75 -47.54
N THR A 194 -22.54 -1.55 -47.68
CA THR A 194 -21.91 -1.24 -48.97
C THR A 194 -20.53 -1.89 -48.96
N VAL A 195 -20.24 -2.63 -50.03
CA VAL A 195 -19.09 -3.51 -50.22
C VAL A 195 -18.04 -2.81 -51.08
N CYS A 196 -16.77 -2.88 -50.65
CA CYS A 196 -15.52 -3.02 -51.45
C CYS A 196 -14.43 -3.43 -50.44
N SER A 197 -14.03 -4.71 -50.31
CA SER A 197 -12.93 -5.42 -51.01
C SER A 197 -11.62 -4.59 -51.00
N GLU A 198 -10.48 -4.99 -50.44
CA GLU A 198 -9.80 -6.29 -50.41
C GLU A 198 -8.98 -6.57 -49.11
N ARG A 199 -8.57 -7.84 -48.99
CA ARG A 199 -8.03 -8.59 -47.84
C ARG A 199 -6.58 -8.21 -47.47
N SER A 200 -6.18 -8.28 -46.19
CA SER A 200 -5.57 -9.51 -45.66
C SER A 200 -5.66 -9.67 -44.12
N ALA A 201 -6.26 -10.80 -43.75
CA ALA A 201 -6.06 -11.65 -42.57
C ALA A 201 -6.10 -11.04 -41.15
N ILE A 202 -7.33 -10.89 -40.68
CA ILE A 202 -7.72 -11.06 -39.27
C ILE A 202 -7.69 -12.56 -38.93
N SER A 203 -6.98 -12.94 -37.87
CA SER A 203 -7.33 -14.13 -37.09
C SER A 203 -8.27 -13.69 -35.97
N SER A 204 -9.55 -14.00 -36.16
CA SER A 204 -10.62 -13.83 -35.19
C SER A 204 -10.59 -15.01 -34.22
N SER A 205 -10.63 -14.74 -32.92
CA SER A 205 -11.47 -15.57 -32.06
C SER A 205 -11.89 -14.84 -30.79
N ARG A 206 -13.22 -14.68 -30.72
CA ARG A 206 -14.08 -14.96 -29.56
C ARG A 206 -13.86 -14.13 -28.31
N GLY A 207 -14.93 -13.40 -27.96
CA GLY A 207 -15.18 -12.85 -26.63
C GLY A 207 -14.95 -13.92 -25.56
N HIS A 208 -13.79 -13.84 -24.94
CA HIS A 208 -13.50 -14.52 -23.71
C HIS A 208 -14.03 -13.61 -22.61
N LEU A 209 -15.09 -14.04 -21.92
CA LEU A 209 -15.34 -13.63 -20.54
C LEU A 209 -14.00 -13.79 -19.81
N ARG A 210 -13.26 -12.68 -19.66
CA ARG A 210 -12.06 -12.68 -18.84
C ARG A 210 -12.54 -13.00 -17.43
N LYS A 211 -12.20 -14.18 -16.93
CA LYS A 211 -12.20 -14.44 -15.50
C LYS A 211 -11.43 -13.29 -14.87
N ILE A 212 -12.13 -12.45 -14.12
CA ILE A 212 -11.56 -11.29 -13.45
C ILE A 212 -10.44 -11.82 -12.56
N SER A 213 -9.21 -11.43 -12.89
CA SER A 213 -8.00 -11.94 -12.26
C SER A 213 -7.94 -11.45 -10.82
N THR A 214 -7.55 -12.33 -9.89
CA THR A 214 -7.41 -12.02 -8.46
C THR A 214 -6.32 -10.99 -8.12
N SER A 215 -5.66 -10.43 -9.14
CA SER A 215 -4.68 -9.35 -9.04
C SER A 215 -5.20 -8.07 -8.39
N ASP A 216 -6.51 -7.83 -8.46
CA ASP A 216 -7.18 -6.61 -7.99
C ASP A 216 -7.18 -6.46 -6.45
N HIS A 217 -6.89 -7.54 -5.72
CA HIS A 217 -7.03 -7.58 -4.26
C HIS A 217 -5.80 -7.08 -3.48
N ILE A 218 -4.64 -6.93 -4.13
CA ILE A 218 -3.36 -6.95 -3.41
C ILE A 218 -2.80 -5.55 -3.09
N SER A 219 -3.07 -4.53 -3.92
CA SER A 219 -2.70 -3.13 -3.59
C SER A 219 -3.48 -2.60 -2.38
N SER A 220 -4.78 -2.92 -2.28
CA SER A 220 -5.61 -2.49 -1.14
C SER A 220 -5.16 -3.15 0.16
N ALA A 221 -4.75 -4.41 0.12
CA ALA A 221 -4.40 -5.17 1.31
C ALA A 221 -3.07 -4.78 1.97
N ALA A 222 -2.04 -4.43 1.19
CA ALA A 222 -0.78 -3.92 1.74
C ALA A 222 -0.98 -2.58 2.45
N LEU A 223 -1.82 -1.70 1.87
CA LEU A 223 -2.35 -0.52 2.55
C LEU A 223 -3.13 -0.92 3.81
N VAL A 224 -4.00 -1.93 3.76
CA VAL A 224 -4.78 -2.45 4.90
C VAL A 224 -3.93 -2.93 6.07
N LEU A 225 -2.86 -3.67 5.80
CA LEU A 225 -1.93 -4.09 6.85
C LEU A 225 -1.18 -2.90 7.44
N GLN A 226 -0.78 -1.95 6.59
CA GLN A 226 -0.03 -0.76 6.99
C GLN A 226 -0.85 0.20 7.85
N ALA A 227 -2.08 0.54 7.46
CA ALA A 227 -2.88 1.49 8.21
C ALA A 227 -3.49 0.89 9.49
N ARG A 228 -3.73 -0.43 9.56
CA ARG A 228 -4.07 -1.11 10.84
C ARG A 228 -2.91 -1.07 11.83
N PHE A 229 -1.69 -1.29 11.34
CA PHE A 229 -0.50 -1.14 12.17
C PHE A 229 -0.30 0.33 12.60
N ASN A 230 -0.59 1.31 11.74
CA ASN A 230 -0.59 2.74 12.12
C ASN A 230 -1.62 3.04 13.21
N ARG A 231 -2.86 2.57 13.06
CA ARG A 231 -3.94 2.80 14.03
C ARG A 231 -3.67 2.16 15.39
N LYS A 232 -3.09 0.94 15.42
CA LYS A 232 -2.66 0.30 16.68
C LYS A 232 -1.58 1.12 17.40
N GLN A 233 -0.63 1.68 16.67
CA GLN A 233 0.41 2.52 17.27
C GLN A 233 -0.15 3.86 17.75
N ALA A 234 -1.01 4.52 16.96
CA ALA A 234 -1.68 5.75 17.37
C ALA A 234 -2.54 5.56 18.65
N LYS A 235 -3.24 4.43 18.77
CA LYS A 235 -3.95 4.08 20.01
C LYS A 235 -2.99 3.87 21.19
N LYS A 236 -1.83 3.24 20.96
CA LYS A 236 -0.81 3.02 22.00
C LYS A 236 -0.20 4.35 22.49
N THR A 237 0.15 5.25 21.57
CA THR A 237 0.69 6.58 21.93
C THR A 237 -0.35 7.46 22.61
N ALA A 238 -1.60 7.45 22.15
CA ALA A 238 -2.70 8.16 22.82
C ALA A 238 -2.95 7.64 24.25
N LYS A 239 -2.87 6.31 24.45
CA LYS A 239 -2.98 5.70 25.79
C LYS A 239 -1.81 6.11 26.70
N ALA A 240 -0.58 6.13 26.18
CA ALA A 240 0.59 6.57 26.92
C ALA A 240 0.51 8.07 27.29
N ALA A 241 0.09 8.92 26.37
CA ALA A 241 -0.12 10.36 26.62
C ALA A 241 -1.20 10.60 27.69
N LYS A 242 -2.30 9.84 27.65
CA LYS A 242 -3.35 9.91 28.68
C LYS A 242 -2.82 9.48 30.05
N ALA A 243 -2.01 8.42 30.12
CA ALA A 243 -1.40 7.98 31.38
C ALA A 243 -0.44 9.03 31.97
N ALA A 244 0.40 9.64 31.13
CA ALA A 244 1.32 10.70 31.56
C ALA A 244 0.58 11.94 32.10
N ARG A 245 -0.57 12.30 31.52
CA ARG A 245 -1.42 13.41 32.01
C ARG A 245 -2.05 13.12 33.38
N VAL A 246 -2.38 11.86 33.68
CA VAL A 246 -2.89 11.48 35.00
C VAL A 246 -1.78 11.56 36.06
N GLN A 247 -0.55 11.16 35.71
CA GLN A 247 0.58 11.29 36.63
C GLN A 247 0.98 12.74 36.90
N SER A 248 0.89 13.64 35.91
CA SER A 248 1.22 15.06 36.14
C SER A 248 0.18 15.80 37.00
N THR A 249 -1.07 15.31 37.03
CA THR A 249 -2.14 15.91 37.84
C THR A 249 -2.13 15.43 39.30
N SER A 250 -1.60 14.25 39.60
CA SER A 250 -1.46 13.79 41.00
C SER A 250 -0.37 14.54 41.77
N HIS A 251 0.72 14.97 41.12
CA HIS A 251 1.77 15.75 41.77
C HIS A 251 1.35 17.19 42.11
N LYS A 252 0.33 17.75 41.45
CA LYS A 252 -0.13 19.12 41.71
C LYS A 252 -1.08 19.24 42.90
N ALA A 253 -1.57 18.13 43.44
CA ALA A 253 -2.45 18.11 44.62
C ALA A 253 -1.70 18.06 45.96
N SER A 254 -0.38 17.87 45.98
CA SER A 254 0.39 17.61 47.22
C SER A 254 1.24 18.80 47.72
N SER A 255 1.16 19.99 47.13
CA SER A 255 2.00 21.15 47.52
C SER A 255 1.28 22.27 48.29
N LYS A 256 0.19 21.94 49.00
CA LYS A 256 -0.58 22.93 49.77
C LYS A 256 -0.57 22.64 51.27
N LYS A 257 0.61 22.63 51.91
CA LYS A 257 0.71 22.73 53.38
C LYS A 257 2.13 23.11 53.82
N ALA A 258 2.32 24.38 54.13
CA ALA A 258 3.05 24.91 55.29
C ALA A 258 3.32 26.39 55.06
N ASN A 259 2.52 27.24 55.70
CA ASN A 259 2.81 28.66 55.86
C ASN A 259 3.38 28.85 57.27
N PRO A 260 4.71 28.97 57.47
CA PRO A 260 5.26 29.26 58.78
C PRO A 260 5.06 30.73 59.11
N LYS A 261 4.34 30.97 60.21
CA LYS A 261 4.04 32.27 60.78
C LYS A 261 5.32 33.03 61.14
N HIS A 262 5.25 34.35 60.90
CA HIS A 262 6.01 35.43 61.52
C HIS A 262 6.67 35.11 62.86
N HIS A 263 7.96 35.39 62.97
CA HIS A 263 8.56 35.78 64.25
C HIS A 263 9.32 37.10 64.09
N LYS A 264 8.78 38.15 64.74
CA LYS A 264 9.43 39.44 64.98
C LYS A 264 10.40 39.30 66.15
N GLY A 265 11.58 39.89 66.03
CA GLY A 265 12.52 40.16 67.12
C GLY A 265 13.93 40.29 66.54
N LYS A 266 14.81 41.19 66.99
CA LYS A 266 14.79 42.17 68.08
C LYS A 266 15.99 43.09 67.80
N LYS A 267 15.89 44.35 68.25
CA LYS A 267 16.93 45.38 68.20
C LYS A 267 18.26 44.88 68.80
N ASN A 268 19.38 45.36 68.25
CA ASN A 268 20.38 46.16 68.97
C ASN A 268 21.19 46.97 67.96
#